data_AF-A0A433H5F1-F1
#
_entry.id   AF-A0A433H5F1-F1
#
_cell.length_a   1.000
_cell.length_b   1.000
_cell.length_c   1.000
_cell.angle_alpha   90.00
_cell.angle_beta   90.00
_cell.angle_gamma   90.00
#
_symmetry.space_group_name_H-M   'P 1'
#
loop_
_entity.id
_entity.type
_entity.pdbx_description
1 polymer ?
#
loop_
_entity_poly.entity_id
_entity_poly.type
_entity_poly.pdbx_seq_one_letter_code
_entity_poly.pdbx_strand_id
1 'polypeptide(L)'
;MDELIASIASFLSGLALSLMTLWTKKTPEKVDAAKKMGDAFSVLADRVTNLEESNLKQWAIIQEQRAKVETLWVKLRRVVSYALDLEVRLDALTGERHQRPPGLDEILNDK
;
A
#
# COMPACT_ATOMS: atom_id res chain seq x y z
N MET A 1 -4.71 3.37 -11.33
CA MET A 1 -5.58 2.21 -11.64
C MET A 1 -5.36 1.72 -13.07
N ASP A 2 -5.10 2.61 -14.02
CA ASP A 2 -4.94 2.27 -15.44
C ASP A 2 -3.72 1.37 -15.76
N GLU A 3 -2.60 1.53 -15.04
CA GLU A 3 -1.41 0.70 -15.26
C GLU A 3 -1.59 -0.77 -14.84
N LEU A 4 -2.36 -1.04 -13.79
CA LEU A 4 -2.67 -2.40 -13.34
C LEU A 4 -3.58 -3.12 -14.35
N ILE A 5 -4.56 -2.41 -14.91
CA ILE A 5 -5.47 -2.96 -15.92
C ILE A 5 -4.72 -3.21 -17.23
N ALA A 6 -3.80 -2.31 -17.64
CA ALA A 6 -2.96 -2.49 -18.81
C ALA A 6 -1.98 -3.67 -18.67
N SER A 7 -1.40 -3.86 -17.48
CA SER A 7 -0.55 -5.01 -17.16
C SER A 7 -1.31 -6.33 -17.22
N ILE A 8 -2.50 -6.38 -16.62
CA ILE A 8 -3.36 -7.57 -16.65
C ILE A 8 -3.86 -7.87 -18.08
N ALA A 9 -4.23 -6.85 -18.85
CA ALA A 9 -4.69 -7.00 -20.23
C ALA A 9 -3.60 -7.50 -21.17
N SER A 10 -2.36 -7.02 -21.02
CA SER A 10 -1.21 -7.51 -21.82
C SER A 10 -0.83 -8.95 -21.48
N PHE A 11 -0.94 -9.34 -20.21
CA PHE A 11 -0.73 -10.72 -19.77
C PHE A 11 -1.82 -11.68 -20.30
N LEU A 12 -3.09 -11.26 -20.22
CA LEU A 12 -4.23 -12.06 -20.70
C LEU A 12 -4.22 -12.23 -22.23
N SER A 13 -3.80 -11.20 -22.98
CA SER A 13 -3.73 -11.27 -24.45
C SER A 13 -2.58 -12.16 -24.94
N GLY A 14 -1.43 -12.18 -24.25
CA GLY A 14 -0.35 -13.13 -24.51
C GLY A 14 -0.78 -14.60 -24.29
N LEU A 15 -1.57 -14.85 -23.24
CA LEU A 15 -2.15 -16.16 -22.96
C LEU A 15 -3.23 -16.56 -23.99
N ALA A 16 -4.07 -15.62 -24.42
CA ALA A 16 -5.11 -15.89 -25.42
C ALA A 16 -4.52 -16.27 -26.79
N LEU A 17 -3.43 -15.62 -27.22
CA LEU A 17 -2.74 -15.95 -28.48
C LEU A 17 -2.07 -17.33 -28.42
N SER A 18 -1.45 -17.67 -27.29
CA SER A 18 -0.81 -18.97 -27.08
C SER A 18 -1.83 -20.11 -26.94
N LEU A 19 -3.00 -19.83 -26.38
CA LEU A 19 -4.16 -20.74 -26.37
C LEU A 19 -4.73 -20.97 -27.78
N MET A 20 -4.93 -19.92 -28.58
CA MET A 20 -5.43 -20.07 -29.96
C MET A 20 -4.47 -20.84 -30.87
N THR A 21 -3.16 -20.63 -30.72
CA THR A 21 -2.14 -21.36 -31.48
C THR A 21 -2.04 -22.83 -31.05
N LEU A 22 -2.36 -23.17 -29.80
CA LEU A 22 -2.49 -24.56 -29.35
C LEU A 22 -3.75 -25.25 -29.90
N TRP A 23 -4.88 -24.53 -29.96
CA TRP A 23 -6.17 -25.06 -30.42
C TRP A 23 -6.19 -25.43 -31.90
N THR A 24 -5.43 -24.72 -32.73
CA THR A 24 -5.40 -24.95 -34.17
C THR A 24 -4.58 -26.17 -34.59
N LYS A 25 -3.76 -26.76 -33.70
CA LYS A 25 -2.74 -27.74 -34.14
C LYS A 25 -3.01 -29.23 -33.97
N LYS A 26 -3.84 -29.78 -33.07
CA LYS A 26 -3.96 -31.26 -32.94
C LYS A 26 -5.17 -31.76 -32.12
N THR A 27 -6.01 -32.58 -32.74
CA THR A 27 -7.03 -33.46 -32.11
C THR A 27 -6.51 -34.90 -32.12
N PRO A 28 -5.72 -35.34 -31.13
CA PRO A 28 -6.21 -36.31 -30.13
C PRO A 28 -5.63 -36.14 -28.70
N GLU A 29 -4.78 -35.14 -28.45
CA GLU A 29 -4.13 -34.83 -27.16
C GLU A 29 -5.05 -34.14 -26.13
N LYS A 30 -6.38 -34.19 -26.32
CA LYS A 30 -7.33 -33.38 -25.54
C LYS A 30 -7.39 -33.76 -24.06
N VAL A 31 -7.08 -35.00 -23.70
CA VAL A 31 -7.07 -35.45 -22.29
C VAL A 31 -5.85 -34.90 -21.55
N ASP A 32 -4.66 -34.91 -22.17
CA ASP A 32 -3.43 -34.36 -21.58
C ASP A 32 -3.41 -32.83 -21.56
N ALA A 33 -3.98 -32.19 -22.58
CA ALA A 33 -4.14 -30.73 -22.60
C ALA A 33 -5.16 -30.25 -21.55
N ALA A 34 -6.27 -30.97 -21.39
CA ALA A 34 -7.25 -30.68 -20.34
C ALA A 34 -6.68 -30.90 -18.94
N LYS A 35 -5.87 -31.94 -18.74
CA LYS A 35 -5.18 -32.19 -17.47
C LYS A 35 -4.13 -31.12 -17.16
N LYS A 36 -3.31 -30.75 -18.14
CA LYS A 36 -2.34 -29.64 -18.00
C LYS A 36 -3.02 -28.30 -17.75
N MET A 37 -4.17 -28.04 -18.37
CA MET A 37 -5.00 -26.87 -18.06
C MET A 37 -5.54 -26.94 -16.63
N GLY A 38 -6.07 -28.08 -16.19
CA GLY A 38 -6.54 -28.28 -14.82
C GLY A 38 -5.45 -28.02 -13.78
N ASP A 39 -4.25 -28.57 -14.00
CA ASP A 39 -3.10 -28.36 -13.13
C ASP A 39 -2.66 -26.88 -13.12
N ALA A 40 -2.66 -26.21 -14.30
CA ALA A 40 -2.33 -24.80 -14.40
C ALA A 40 -3.35 -23.90 -13.70
N PHE A 41 -4.65 -24.20 -13.80
CA PHE A 41 -5.71 -23.48 -13.08
C PHE A 41 -5.63 -23.73 -11.57
N SER A 42 -5.28 -24.94 -11.13
CA SER A 42 -5.05 -25.24 -9.71
C SER A 42 -3.90 -24.41 -9.15
N VAL A 43 -2.76 -24.37 -9.85
CA VAL A 43 -1.60 -23.56 -9.43
C VAL A 43 -1.94 -22.06 -9.42
N LEU A 44 -2.76 -21.60 -10.37
CA LEU A 44 -3.22 -20.22 -10.39
C LEU A 44 -4.14 -19.91 -9.20
N ALA A 45 -5.07 -20.80 -8.87
CA ALA A 45 -5.96 -20.67 -7.72
C ALA A 45 -5.16 -20.64 -6.40
N ASP A 46 -4.17 -21.51 -6.24
CA ASP A 46 -3.28 -21.51 -5.07
C ASP A 46 -2.49 -20.20 -4.97
N ARG A 47 -2.01 -19.67 -6.11
CA ARG A 47 -1.30 -18.37 -6.14
C ARG A 47 -2.21 -17.20 -5.79
N VAL A 48 -3.44 -17.18 -6.30
CA VAL A 48 -4.43 -16.14 -5.95
C VAL A 48 -4.74 -16.19 -4.46
N THR A 49 -4.98 -17.39 -3.91
CA THR A 49 -5.25 -17.57 -2.48
C THR A 49 -4.09 -17.08 -1.62
N ASN A 50 -2.85 -17.41 -1.99
CA ASN A 50 -1.64 -16.94 -1.30
C ASN A 50 -1.46 -15.41 -1.41
N LEU A 51 -1.80 -14.82 -2.56
CA LEU A 51 -1.74 -13.37 -2.76
C LEU A 51 -2.81 -12.65 -1.93
N GLU A 52 -4.03 -13.19 -1.85
CA GLU A 52 -5.10 -12.66 -1.01
C GLU A 52 -4.69 -12.70 0.47
N GLU A 53 -4.15 -13.83 0.94
CA GLU A 53 -3.69 -13.96 2.32
C GLU A 53 -2.52 -13.00 2.64
N SER A 54 -1.58 -12.84 1.70
CA SER A 54 -0.48 -11.88 1.81
C SER A 54 -1.00 -10.44 1.85
N ASN A 55 -1.97 -10.10 1.00
CA ASN A 55 -2.56 -8.77 0.94
C ASN A 55 -3.31 -8.44 2.24
N LEU A 56 -4.07 -9.39 2.80
CA LEU A 56 -4.71 -9.23 4.11
C LEU A 56 -3.70 -8.95 5.22
N LYS A 57 -2.57 -9.67 5.24
CA LYS A 57 -1.48 -9.43 6.20
C LYS A 57 -0.85 -8.04 6.02
N GLN A 58 -0.62 -7.62 4.77
CA GLN A 58 -0.08 -6.29 4.48
C GLN A 58 -1.04 -5.17 4.92
N TRP A 59 -2.35 -5.32 4.67
CA TRP A 59 -3.36 -4.37 5.15
C TRP A 59 -3.37 -4.24 6.66
N ALA A 60 -3.27 -5.36 7.38
CA ALA A 60 -3.19 -5.34 8.84
C ALA A 60 -1.95 -4.56 9.33
N ILE A 61 -0.79 -4.77 8.71
CA ILE A 61 0.45 -4.04 9.02
C ILE A 61 0.28 -2.54 8.72
N ILE A 62 -0.33 -2.18 7.59
CA ILE A 62 -0.59 -0.78 7.21
C ILE A 62 -1.47 -0.10 8.27
N GLN A 63 -2.54 -0.75 8.72
CA GLN A 63 -3.42 -0.20 9.75
C GLN A 63 -2.69 -0.04 11.09
N GLU A 64 -1.87 -1.00 11.50
CA GLU A 64 -1.06 -0.91 12.71
C GLU A 64 -0.06 0.26 12.62
N GLN A 65 0.65 0.40 11.50
CA GLN A 65 1.57 1.50 11.27
C GLN A 65 0.86 2.85 11.27
N ARG A 66 -0.32 2.93 10.64
CA ARG A 66 -1.15 4.15 10.65
C ARG A 66 -1.55 4.55 12.07
N ALA A 67 -1.97 3.59 12.90
CA ALA A 67 -2.30 3.85 14.30
C ALA A 67 -1.08 4.33 15.12
N LYS A 68 0.11 3.78 14.85
CA LYS A 68 1.37 4.23 15.48
C LYS A 68 1.72 5.67 15.07
N VAL A 69 1.62 5.99 13.77
CA VAL A 69 1.86 7.35 13.26
C VAL A 69 0.91 8.34 13.91
N GLU A 70 -0.39 8.03 13.96
CA GLU A 70 -1.39 8.88 14.61
C GLU A 70 -1.06 9.12 16.10
N THR A 71 -0.68 8.06 16.81
CA THR A 71 -0.28 8.17 18.22
C THR A 71 0.96 9.05 18.41
N LEU A 72 1.97 8.89 17.55
CA LEU A 72 3.18 9.72 17.58
C LEU A 72 2.85 11.18 17.24
N TRP A 73 1.95 11.40 16.29
CA TRP A 73 1.50 12.73 15.89
C TRP A 73 0.79 13.47 17.02
N VAL A 74 -0.12 12.78 17.72
CA VAL A 74 -0.79 13.32 18.92
C VAL A 74 0.22 13.68 20.02
N LYS A 75 1.21 12.82 20.26
CA LYS A 75 2.28 13.10 21.24
C LYS A 75 3.12 14.30 20.84
N LEU A 76 3.51 14.40 19.56
CA LEU A 76 4.26 15.51 19.02
C LEU A 76 3.52 16.83 19.20
N ARG A 77 2.23 16.89 18.84
CA ARG A 77 1.39 18.09 19.04
C ARG A 77 1.34 18.54 20.49
N ARG A 78 1.25 17.60 21.45
CA ARG A 78 1.28 17.93 22.89
C ARG A 78 2.61 18.54 23.32
N VAL A 79 3.72 17.97 22.87
CA VAL A 79 5.07 18.47 23.18
C VAL A 79 5.27 19.87 22.57
N VAL A 80 4.87 20.07 21.31
CA VAL A 80 4.96 21.38 20.64
C VAL A 80 4.08 22.41 21.35
N SER A 81 2.84 22.06 21.71
CA SER A 81 1.95 22.97 22.44
C SER A 81 2.54 23.37 23.79
N TYR A 82 3.15 22.42 24.52
CA TYR A 82 3.82 22.70 25.78
C TYR A 82 5.06 23.61 25.58
N ALA A 83 5.86 23.35 24.55
CA ALA A 83 7.00 24.19 24.21
C ALA A 83 6.58 25.63 23.88
N LEU A 84 5.47 25.82 23.17
CA LEU A 84 4.91 27.13 22.88
C LEU A 84 4.42 27.86 24.14
N ASP A 85 3.76 27.16 25.06
CA ASP A 85 3.35 27.75 26.34
C ASP A 85 4.57 28.21 27.16
N LEU A 86 5.66 27.42 27.13
CA LEU A 86 6.93 27.82 27.75
C LEU A 86 7.57 29.02 27.05
N GLU A 87 7.54 29.09 25.72
CA GLU A 87 8.03 30.24 24.94
C GLU A 87 7.29 31.51 25.37
N VAL A 88 5.96 31.49 25.45
CA VAL A 88 5.16 32.64 25.88
C VAL A 88 5.51 33.07 27.31
N ARG A 89 5.72 32.12 28.22
CA ARG A 89 6.14 32.42 29.60
C ARG A 89 7.55 33.00 29.66
N LEU A 90 8.47 32.51 28.84
CA LEU A 90 9.83 33.03 28.75
C LEU A 90 9.83 34.45 28.19
N ASP A 91 9.13 34.69 27.08
CA ASP A 91 8.97 36.02 26.48
C ASP A 91 8.40 37.03 27.50
N ALA A 92 7.44 36.60 28.34
CA ALA A 92 6.87 37.44 29.39
C ALA A 92 7.88 37.79 30.51
N LEU A 93 8.87 36.92 30.74
CA LEU A 93 9.92 37.13 31.76
C LEU A 93 11.12 37.90 31.20
N THR A 94 11.50 37.66 29.96
CA THR A 94 12.72 38.21 29.34
C THR A 94 12.44 39.47 28.51
N GLY A 95 11.20 39.66 28.03
CA GLY A 95 10.83 40.74 27.12
C GLY A 95 11.32 40.57 25.68
N GLU A 96 12.01 39.47 25.38
CA GLU A 96 12.56 39.17 24.05
C GLU A 96 11.84 37.97 23.46
N ARG A 97 11.37 38.11 22.21
CA ARG A 97 10.72 37.01 21.49
C ARG A 97 11.76 36.06 20.93
N HIS A 98 11.69 34.78 21.30
CA HIS A 98 12.59 33.76 20.75
C HIS A 98 12.28 33.43 19.28
N GLN A 99 13.33 33.23 18.47
CA GLN A 99 13.19 32.85 17.06
C GLN A 99 12.73 31.39 16.95
N ARG A 100 11.59 31.16 16.30
CA ARG A 100 11.04 29.82 16.11
C ARG A 100 11.75 29.07 14.98
N PRO A 101 11.92 27.74 15.11
CA PRO A 101 12.36 26.90 14.00
C PRO A 101 11.35 26.95 12.84
N PRO A 102 11.83 26.94 11.58
CA PRO A 102 10.95 26.88 10.42
C PRO A 102 10.12 25.57 10.41
N GLY A 103 8.85 25.65 10.01
CA GLY A 103 7.93 24.51 9.91
C GLY A 103 7.15 24.17 11.19
N LEU A 104 7.42 24.85 12.32
CA LEU A 104 6.66 24.65 13.56
C LEU A 104 5.17 24.98 13.40
N ASP A 105 4.86 26.02 12.62
CA ASP A 105 3.49 26.47 12.36
C ASP A 105 2.70 25.44 11.51
N GLU A 106 3.37 24.63 10.68
CA GLU A 106 2.72 23.57 9.88
C GLU A 106 2.22 22.43 10.76
N ILE A 107 2.98 22.06 11.80
CA ILE A 107 2.61 21.01 12.76
C ILE A 107 1.34 21.39 13.55
N LEU A 108 1.11 22.69 13.73
CA LEU A 108 0.01 23.25 14.52
C LEU A 108 -1.25 23.53 13.68
N ASN A 109 -1.08 23.84 12.39
CA ASN A 109 -2.17 24.24 11.50
C ASN A 109 -2.80 23.09 10.71
N ASP A 110 -2.19 21.91 10.70
CA ASP A 110 -2.77 20.72 10.08
C ASP A 110 -3.94 20.23 10.94
N LYS A 111 -5.17 20.62 10.58
CA LYS A 111 -6.42 20.28 11.28
C LYS A 111 -6.88 18.86 10.97
#